data_AF-A0A950MFH4-F1
#
_entry.id   AF-A0A950MFH4-F1
#
_cell.length_a   1.000
_cell.length_b   1.000
_cell.length_c   1.000
_cell.angle_alpha   90.00
_cell.angle_beta   90.00
_cell.angle_gamma   90.00
#
_symmetry.space_group_name_H-M   'P 1'
#
loop_
_entity.id
_entity.type
_entity.pdbx_description
1 polymer ?
#
loop_
_entity_poly.entity_id
_entity_poly.type
_entity_poly.pdbx_seq_one_letter_code
_entity_poly.pdbx_strand_id
1 'polypeptide(L)'
;MKAVLMAGGEGSRLRPLTSRRPKPLAPVAGKPVMELIVELLKRHGFDQVVATLHYLADEIEAYFGDGAALGVQMHYVVEDTPLGTAGAVKMAHELLADETFLVISGDALTDLDLSAVVRHHKERGNDVTIALQRVTNPLEFGVVVTDEEGRIVRFLEKPSWGEVFSDTINTGIYVLEPAILDRMQRGRVYDFSKDLFPDMLREGAKLGGYVIDAYWTDIGNLEQYQQANYDAVSGKVQIAFPGSEIAPGVWAGEGTRIDPAAHVEGPVILGRDVQIAAGATVQGPAVIGARAIVERGGSVCRAVCWEDVYVGEEASLSDCTVADRNTIEKRAVVNENTVIGRGCTIGAGSQINAHLKLWPDKWVSAGSIVSMSLIYGQKWPGSLFGSVGISGLANLEITPEFALKLGQAFGTSLKHGQTVMTSRDTHPASRVMNRCIISGLLSVGVNVLDLRSYPLPLARYAVRVGSDGGVHVRVAPDDPNAVVFEFFDHTGI
;
A
#
# COMPACT_ATOMS: atom_id res chain seq x y z
N MET A 1 -17.90 7.09 -27.50
CA MET A 1 -17.03 5.92 -27.82
C MET A 1 -16.94 5.04 -26.59
N LYS A 2 -16.74 3.75 -26.77
CA LYS A 2 -16.59 2.79 -25.66
C LYS A 2 -15.18 2.73 -25.09
N ALA A 3 -15.12 2.56 -23.78
CA ALA A 3 -13.88 2.27 -23.06
C ALA A 3 -14.09 1.14 -22.06
N VAL A 4 -13.06 0.33 -21.84
CA VAL A 4 -13.02 -0.72 -20.82
C VAL A 4 -12.02 -0.31 -19.75
N LEU A 5 -12.48 -0.33 -18.49
CA LEU A 5 -11.66 -0.02 -17.34
C LEU A 5 -11.39 -1.30 -16.54
N MET A 6 -10.13 -1.75 -16.52
CA MET A 6 -9.75 -2.99 -15.86
C MET A 6 -9.53 -2.78 -14.37
N ALA A 7 -10.49 -3.17 -13.54
CA ALA A 7 -10.52 -2.91 -12.09
C ALA A 7 -10.62 -4.19 -11.23
N GLY A 8 -10.32 -5.37 -11.81
CA GLY A 8 -10.41 -6.66 -11.12
C GLY A 8 -9.26 -7.03 -10.17
N GLY A 9 -8.15 -6.28 -10.15
CA GLY A 9 -6.99 -6.63 -9.35
C GLY A 9 -7.20 -6.51 -7.83
N GLU A 10 -6.73 -7.49 -7.04
CA GLU A 10 -6.85 -7.49 -5.57
C GLU A 10 -6.10 -6.33 -4.88
N GLY A 11 -5.17 -5.67 -5.57
CA GLY A 11 -4.39 -4.57 -4.99
C GLY A 11 -3.50 -4.97 -3.81
N SER A 12 -3.07 -6.24 -3.73
CA SER A 12 -2.34 -6.79 -2.58
C SER A 12 -1.02 -6.05 -2.24
N ARG A 13 -0.35 -5.49 -3.25
CA ARG A 13 0.89 -4.68 -3.08
C ARG A 13 0.68 -3.35 -2.35
N LEU A 14 -0.55 -2.85 -2.29
CA LEU A 14 -0.91 -1.63 -1.56
C LEU A 14 -1.41 -1.90 -0.14
N ARG A 15 -1.39 -3.16 0.33
CA ARG A 15 -1.72 -3.45 1.72
C ARG A 15 -0.71 -2.75 2.64
N PRO A 16 -1.15 -2.03 3.68
CA PRO A 16 -2.46 -2.18 4.35
C PRO A 16 -3.60 -1.27 3.86
N LEU A 17 -3.38 -0.39 2.88
CA LEU A 17 -4.40 0.57 2.41
C LEU A 17 -5.57 -0.14 1.72
N THR A 18 -5.29 -1.19 0.96
CA THR A 18 -6.28 -1.96 0.19
C THR A 18 -6.89 -3.14 0.94
N SER A 19 -6.67 -3.25 2.26
CA SER A 19 -7.20 -4.37 3.05
C SER A 19 -8.72 -4.33 3.23
N ARG A 20 -9.33 -3.14 3.19
CA ARG A 20 -10.79 -2.93 3.34
C ARG A 20 -11.37 -1.98 2.28
N ARG A 21 -10.61 -1.69 1.22
CA ARG A 21 -11.01 -0.81 0.11
C ARG A 21 -10.37 -1.33 -1.17
N PRO A 22 -11.12 -1.47 -2.28
CA PRO A 22 -10.52 -1.86 -3.54
C PRO A 22 -9.57 -0.77 -4.03
N LYS A 23 -8.48 -1.17 -4.68
CA LYS A 23 -7.46 -0.26 -5.22
C LYS A 23 -8.03 0.86 -6.12
N PRO A 24 -8.99 0.59 -7.03
CA PRO A 24 -9.70 1.63 -7.80
C PRO A 24 -10.29 2.77 -6.96
N LEU A 25 -10.65 2.51 -5.71
CA LEU A 25 -11.22 3.49 -4.77
C LEU A 25 -10.20 4.12 -3.83
N ALA A 26 -8.91 3.77 -3.92
CA ALA A 26 -7.87 4.48 -3.18
C ALA A 26 -7.82 5.94 -3.66
N PRO A 27 -7.86 6.94 -2.76
CA PRO A 27 -7.89 8.34 -3.17
C PRO A 27 -6.51 8.81 -3.63
N VAL A 28 -6.45 9.56 -4.73
CA VAL A 28 -5.31 10.36 -5.16
C VAL A 28 -5.78 11.80 -5.26
N ALA A 29 -5.09 12.71 -4.57
CA ALA A 29 -5.46 14.13 -4.55
C ALA A 29 -6.94 14.39 -4.16
N GLY A 30 -7.49 13.54 -3.27
CA GLY A 30 -8.85 13.65 -2.74
C GLY A 30 -9.95 12.96 -3.55
N LYS A 31 -9.63 12.29 -4.67
CA LYS A 31 -10.58 11.53 -5.49
C LYS A 31 -10.13 10.09 -5.72
N PRO A 32 -11.03 9.10 -5.81
CA PRO A 32 -10.67 7.75 -6.25
C PRO A 32 -9.86 7.74 -7.56
N VAL A 33 -8.84 6.88 -7.65
CA VAL A 33 -8.04 6.73 -8.88
C VAL A 33 -8.94 6.43 -10.09
N MET A 34 -9.92 5.54 -9.92
CA MET A 34 -10.84 5.20 -10.99
C MET A 34 -11.74 6.37 -11.39
N GLU A 35 -12.07 7.28 -10.48
CA GLU A 35 -12.82 8.49 -10.82
C GLU A 35 -11.99 9.41 -11.71
N LEU A 36 -10.70 9.60 -11.39
CA LEU A 36 -9.78 10.39 -12.23
C LEU A 36 -9.69 9.82 -13.66
N ILE A 37 -9.67 8.48 -13.80
CA ILE A 37 -9.69 7.82 -15.10
C ILE A 37 -11.02 8.05 -15.82
N VAL A 38 -12.15 7.93 -15.13
CA VAL A 38 -13.47 8.19 -15.74
C VAL A 38 -13.62 9.64 -16.19
N GLU A 39 -13.11 10.60 -15.41
CA GLU A 39 -13.05 12.02 -15.81
C GLU A 39 -12.19 12.24 -17.06
N LEU A 40 -11.04 11.56 -17.14
CA LEU A 40 -10.17 11.58 -18.33
C LEU A 40 -10.89 10.99 -19.55
N LEU A 41 -11.51 9.82 -19.40
CA LEU A 41 -12.32 9.18 -20.44
C LEU A 41 -13.40 10.12 -20.95
N LYS A 42 -14.17 10.73 -20.04
CA LYS A 42 -15.23 11.67 -20.38
C LYS A 42 -14.69 12.89 -21.15
N ARG A 43 -13.57 13.46 -20.70
CA ARG A 43 -12.90 14.60 -21.36
C ARG A 43 -12.55 14.30 -22.82
N HIS A 44 -12.22 13.05 -23.15
CA HIS A 44 -11.86 12.60 -24.49
C HIS A 44 -13.01 11.96 -25.29
N GLY A 45 -14.25 12.08 -24.82
CA GLY A 45 -15.45 11.62 -25.54
C GLY A 45 -15.76 10.12 -25.39
N PHE A 46 -15.17 9.46 -24.39
CA PHE A 46 -15.56 8.13 -23.98
C PHE A 46 -16.67 8.23 -22.92
N ASP A 47 -17.90 8.02 -23.36
CA ASP A 47 -19.12 8.17 -22.57
C ASP A 47 -19.77 6.84 -22.20
N GLN A 48 -19.34 5.72 -22.78
CA GLN A 48 -19.77 4.38 -22.42
C GLN A 48 -18.58 3.62 -21.84
N VAL A 49 -18.61 3.41 -20.52
CA VAL A 49 -17.51 2.78 -19.79
C VAL A 49 -17.96 1.40 -19.31
N VAL A 50 -17.19 0.38 -19.64
CA VAL A 50 -17.38 -0.99 -19.14
C VAL A 50 -16.29 -1.30 -18.13
N ALA A 51 -16.63 -1.45 -16.87
CA ALA A 51 -15.67 -1.80 -15.82
C ALA A 51 -15.63 -3.32 -15.62
N THR A 52 -14.45 -3.94 -15.74
CA THR A 52 -14.25 -5.35 -15.38
C THR A 52 -13.81 -5.46 -13.93
N LEU A 53 -14.61 -6.13 -13.10
CA LEU A 53 -14.48 -6.16 -11.64
C LEU A 53 -14.27 -7.57 -11.13
N HIS A 54 -13.67 -7.71 -9.95
CA HIS A 54 -13.57 -8.99 -9.24
C HIS A 54 -13.49 -8.75 -7.73
N TYR A 55 -12.41 -8.15 -7.24
CA TYR A 55 -12.23 -7.89 -5.81
C TYR A 55 -13.07 -6.69 -5.33
N LEU A 56 -13.96 -6.93 -4.35
CA LEU A 56 -14.86 -5.92 -3.76
C LEU A 56 -15.67 -5.14 -4.81
N ALA A 57 -16.23 -5.85 -5.80
CA ALA A 57 -17.02 -5.25 -6.88
C ALA A 57 -18.19 -4.39 -6.37
N ASP A 58 -18.90 -4.87 -5.34
CA ASP A 58 -20.03 -4.17 -4.73
C ASP A 58 -19.69 -2.75 -4.25
N GLU A 59 -18.47 -2.54 -3.72
CA GLU A 59 -18.02 -1.22 -3.26
C GLU A 59 -17.80 -0.26 -4.44
N ILE A 60 -17.29 -0.78 -5.57
CA ILE A 60 -17.07 0.00 -6.80
C ILE A 60 -18.43 0.35 -7.43
N GLU A 61 -19.34 -0.61 -7.53
CA GLU A 61 -20.70 -0.38 -8.04
C GLU A 61 -21.47 0.62 -7.18
N ALA A 62 -21.37 0.51 -5.86
CA ALA A 62 -22.01 1.45 -4.93
C ALA A 62 -21.48 2.89 -5.07
N TYR A 63 -20.19 3.06 -5.37
CA TYR A 63 -19.60 4.38 -5.56
C TYR A 63 -20.01 5.03 -6.90
N PHE A 64 -19.90 4.27 -7.99
CA PHE A 64 -20.06 4.81 -9.34
C PHE A 64 -21.51 4.78 -9.86
N GLY A 65 -22.37 3.91 -9.32
CA GLY A 65 -23.77 3.78 -9.74
C GLY A 65 -23.88 3.49 -11.23
N ASP A 66 -24.73 4.22 -11.95
CA ASP A 66 -24.83 4.13 -13.42
C ASP A 66 -23.84 5.05 -14.16
N GLY A 67 -22.98 5.76 -13.44
CA GLY A 67 -22.03 6.73 -13.99
C GLY A 67 -22.59 8.12 -14.26
N ALA A 68 -23.89 8.35 -14.08
CA ALA A 68 -24.54 9.61 -14.48
C ALA A 68 -23.97 10.83 -13.76
N ALA A 69 -23.54 10.68 -12.49
CA ALA A 69 -22.89 11.73 -11.71
C ALA A 69 -21.57 12.22 -12.33
N LEU A 70 -20.89 11.38 -13.12
CA LEU A 70 -19.65 11.69 -13.84
C LEU A 70 -19.90 11.98 -15.33
N GLY A 71 -21.16 12.00 -15.76
CA GLY A 71 -21.55 12.27 -17.14
C GLY A 71 -21.22 11.13 -18.11
N VAL A 72 -21.05 9.90 -17.63
CA VAL A 72 -20.84 8.69 -18.44
C VAL A 72 -21.94 7.66 -18.15
N GLN A 73 -22.01 6.61 -18.97
CA GLN A 73 -22.81 5.41 -18.72
C GLN A 73 -21.87 4.27 -18.34
N MET A 74 -22.00 3.79 -17.10
CA MET A 74 -21.22 2.67 -16.58
C MET A 74 -21.95 1.34 -16.77
N HIS A 75 -21.22 0.33 -17.23
CA HIS A 75 -21.64 -1.07 -17.21
C HIS A 75 -20.60 -1.88 -16.44
N TYR A 76 -21.05 -2.88 -15.70
CA TYR A 76 -20.18 -3.71 -14.86
C TYR A 76 -20.17 -5.15 -15.36
N VAL A 77 -18.97 -5.72 -15.43
CA VAL A 77 -18.75 -7.12 -15.74
C VAL A 77 -17.95 -7.71 -14.59
N VAL A 78 -18.62 -8.46 -13.72
CA VAL A 78 -18.00 -9.07 -12.54
C VAL A 78 -17.49 -10.47 -12.90
N GLU A 79 -16.22 -10.71 -12.64
CA GLU A 79 -15.58 -12.01 -12.82
C GLU A 79 -15.74 -12.87 -11.56
N ASP A 80 -16.21 -14.11 -11.70
CA ASP A 80 -16.23 -15.08 -10.58
C ASP A 80 -14.82 -15.56 -10.21
N THR A 81 -13.95 -15.65 -11.21
CA THR A 81 -12.54 -16.05 -11.07
C THR A 81 -11.69 -15.14 -11.94
N PRO A 82 -10.44 -14.84 -11.54
CA PRO A 82 -9.58 -13.94 -12.31
C PRO A 82 -9.22 -14.56 -13.66
N LEU A 83 -9.76 -14.01 -14.76
CA LEU A 83 -9.57 -14.52 -16.13
C LEU A 83 -8.36 -13.88 -16.84
N GLY A 84 -7.53 -13.14 -16.12
CA GLY A 84 -6.44 -12.36 -16.72
C GLY A 84 -6.96 -11.11 -17.43
N THR A 85 -6.03 -10.26 -17.86
CA THR A 85 -6.35 -8.93 -18.38
C THR A 85 -7.17 -8.97 -19.68
N ALA A 86 -6.82 -9.85 -20.62
CA ALA A 86 -7.56 -9.98 -21.88
C ALA A 86 -8.83 -10.84 -21.73
N GLY A 87 -8.80 -11.85 -20.86
CA GLY A 87 -9.98 -12.66 -20.54
C GLY A 87 -11.12 -11.84 -19.93
N ALA A 88 -10.78 -10.88 -19.06
CA ALA A 88 -11.71 -9.91 -18.50
C ALA A 88 -12.42 -9.09 -19.57
N VAL A 89 -11.65 -8.56 -20.53
CA VAL A 89 -12.21 -7.80 -21.66
C VAL A 89 -13.07 -8.69 -22.56
N LYS A 90 -12.70 -9.96 -22.75
CA LYS A 90 -13.51 -10.92 -23.54
C LYS A 90 -14.87 -11.21 -22.90
N MET A 91 -15.00 -11.15 -21.57
CA MET A 91 -16.31 -11.28 -20.92
C MET A 91 -17.29 -10.18 -21.34
N ALA A 92 -16.76 -8.98 -21.62
CA ALA A 92 -17.51 -7.82 -22.08
C ALA A 92 -17.77 -7.79 -23.61
N HIS A 93 -17.51 -8.89 -24.33
CA HIS A 93 -17.59 -8.94 -25.81
C HIS A 93 -18.88 -8.36 -26.38
N GLU A 94 -20.03 -8.74 -25.84
CA GLU A 94 -21.35 -8.31 -26.31
C GLU A 94 -21.56 -6.79 -26.19
N LEU A 95 -20.86 -6.14 -25.27
CA LEU A 95 -20.91 -4.69 -25.07
C LEU A 95 -19.96 -3.92 -25.99
N LEU A 96 -18.96 -4.59 -26.58
CA LEU A 96 -17.82 -3.96 -27.26
C LEU A 96 -17.70 -4.28 -28.76
N ALA A 97 -18.48 -5.23 -29.27
CA ALA A 97 -18.25 -5.84 -30.59
C ALA A 97 -18.61 -4.95 -31.81
N ASP A 98 -19.16 -3.77 -31.61
CA ASP A 98 -19.74 -2.89 -32.65
C ASP A 98 -18.88 -1.69 -33.04
N GLU A 99 -17.88 -1.30 -32.25
CA GLU A 99 -16.97 -0.19 -32.58
C GLU A 99 -15.55 -0.37 -31.99
N THR A 100 -14.58 0.39 -32.51
CA THR A 100 -13.25 0.54 -31.90
C THR A 100 -13.40 1.05 -30.45
N PHE A 101 -12.69 0.44 -29.51
CA PHE A 101 -12.78 0.79 -28.09
C PHE A 101 -11.39 0.96 -27.46
N LEU A 102 -11.35 1.71 -26.36
CA LEU A 102 -10.16 1.88 -25.53
C LEU A 102 -10.17 0.88 -24.38
N VAL A 103 -9.02 0.36 -23.98
CA VAL A 103 -8.81 -0.36 -22.71
C VAL A 103 -7.81 0.43 -21.88
N ILE A 104 -8.11 0.63 -20.60
CA ILE A 104 -7.23 1.31 -19.65
C ILE A 104 -7.21 0.56 -18.32
N SER A 105 -6.03 0.43 -17.72
CA SER A 105 -5.89 -0.14 -16.38
C SER A 105 -6.50 0.79 -15.33
N GLY A 106 -7.28 0.24 -14.39
CA GLY A 106 -7.98 0.99 -13.34
C GLY A 106 -7.09 1.57 -12.24
N ASP A 107 -5.77 1.47 -12.39
CA ASP A 107 -4.75 1.97 -11.48
C ASP A 107 -3.74 2.93 -12.14
N ALA A 108 -4.01 3.35 -13.37
CA ALA A 108 -3.20 4.33 -14.09
C ALA A 108 -3.56 5.76 -13.67
N LEU A 109 -2.56 6.57 -13.34
CA LEU A 109 -2.70 8.02 -13.20
C LEU A 109 -1.99 8.70 -14.37
N THR A 110 -2.76 9.40 -15.21
CA THR A 110 -2.25 10.01 -16.44
C THR A 110 -3.11 11.19 -16.89
N ASP A 111 -2.51 12.11 -17.64
CA ASP A 111 -3.17 13.20 -18.37
C ASP A 111 -3.02 13.07 -19.89
N LEU A 112 -2.77 11.85 -20.36
CA LEU A 112 -2.62 11.50 -21.77
C LEU A 112 -3.82 11.96 -22.61
N ASP A 113 -3.54 12.62 -23.74
CA ASP A 113 -4.53 12.87 -24.78
C ASP A 113 -4.96 11.55 -25.46
N LEU A 114 -5.99 10.92 -24.91
CA LEU A 114 -6.53 9.65 -25.43
C LEU A 114 -7.05 9.79 -26.87
N SER A 115 -7.53 10.99 -27.25
CA SER A 115 -7.99 11.26 -28.61
C SER A 115 -6.84 11.23 -29.62
N ALA A 116 -5.62 11.60 -29.22
CA ALA A 116 -4.43 11.46 -30.06
C ALA A 116 -4.07 9.99 -30.33
N VAL A 117 -4.19 9.13 -29.31
CA VAL A 117 -3.93 7.69 -29.45
C VAL A 117 -4.92 7.05 -30.43
N VAL A 118 -6.22 7.37 -30.29
CA VAL A 118 -7.27 6.87 -31.21
C VAL A 118 -7.05 7.36 -32.63
N ARG A 119 -6.69 8.64 -32.81
CA ARG A 119 -6.39 9.19 -34.14
C ARG A 119 -5.22 8.46 -34.79
N HIS A 120 -4.13 8.27 -34.05
CA HIS A 120 -2.97 7.52 -34.53
C HIS A 120 -3.34 6.08 -34.92
N HIS A 121 -4.11 5.40 -34.09
CA HIS A 121 -4.60 4.04 -34.35
C HIS A 121 -5.33 3.94 -35.70
N LYS A 122 -6.28 4.87 -35.94
CA LYS A 122 -7.05 4.93 -37.18
C LYS A 122 -6.21 5.30 -38.40
N GLU A 123 -5.30 6.26 -38.27
CA GLU A 123 -4.40 6.69 -39.36
C GLU A 123 -3.45 5.57 -39.82
N ARG A 124 -2.98 4.75 -38.88
CA ARG A 124 -2.11 3.60 -39.17
C ARG A 124 -2.86 2.33 -39.58
N GLY A 125 -4.16 2.27 -39.29
CA GLY A 125 -5.01 1.10 -39.57
C GLY A 125 -4.52 -0.14 -38.86
N ASN A 126 -4.13 0.01 -37.58
CA ASN A 126 -3.67 -1.06 -36.71
C ASN A 126 -4.85 -1.88 -36.17
N ASP A 127 -4.65 -3.15 -35.86
CA ASP A 127 -5.65 -3.97 -35.15
C ASP A 127 -5.63 -3.65 -33.65
N VAL A 128 -4.44 -3.33 -33.13
CA VAL A 128 -4.20 -2.88 -31.76
C VAL A 128 -3.15 -1.78 -31.76
N THR A 129 -3.34 -0.73 -30.97
CA THR A 129 -2.32 0.28 -30.68
C THR A 129 -2.09 0.36 -29.18
N ILE A 130 -0.84 0.19 -28.76
CA ILE A 130 -0.41 0.31 -27.37
C ILE A 130 0.15 1.71 -27.14
N ALA A 131 -0.32 2.41 -26.09
CA ALA A 131 0.36 3.61 -25.63
C ALA A 131 1.62 3.21 -24.86
N LEU A 132 2.75 3.82 -25.21
CA LEU A 132 4.08 3.46 -24.72
C LEU A 132 4.71 4.62 -23.97
N GLN A 133 5.43 4.35 -22.89
CA GLN A 133 6.15 5.37 -22.11
C GLN A 133 7.64 5.03 -22.06
N ARG A 134 8.51 6.05 -22.10
CA ARG A 134 9.95 5.86 -21.80
C ARG A 134 10.20 5.99 -20.31
N VAL A 135 10.87 5.02 -19.70
CA VAL A 135 11.20 4.98 -18.26
C VAL A 135 12.65 4.60 -18.02
N THR A 136 13.20 5.03 -16.88
CA THR A 136 14.57 4.69 -16.50
C THR A 136 14.73 3.25 -16.00
N ASN A 137 13.69 2.67 -15.40
CA ASN A 137 13.69 1.30 -14.90
C ASN A 137 12.48 0.52 -15.46
N PRO A 138 12.68 -0.34 -16.48
CA PRO A 138 11.59 -1.05 -17.14
C PRO A 138 11.25 -2.43 -16.55
N LEU A 139 11.93 -2.89 -15.49
CA LEU A 139 11.84 -4.28 -15.00
C LEU A 139 10.45 -4.72 -14.56
N GLU A 140 9.63 -3.80 -14.05
CA GLU A 140 8.27 -4.10 -13.58
C GLU A 140 7.24 -4.21 -14.73
N PHE A 141 7.64 -3.90 -15.96
CA PHE A 141 6.75 -3.69 -17.11
C PHE A 141 7.12 -4.54 -18.33
N GLY A 142 6.24 -4.54 -19.34
CA GLY A 142 6.54 -5.10 -20.65
C GLY A 142 7.37 -4.13 -21.50
N VAL A 143 8.56 -4.55 -21.93
CA VAL A 143 9.44 -3.76 -22.81
C VAL A 143 9.09 -3.97 -24.27
N VAL A 144 9.12 -2.87 -25.02
CA VAL A 144 8.64 -2.81 -26.40
C VAL A 144 9.69 -2.17 -27.30
N VAL A 145 9.85 -2.72 -28.51
CA VAL A 145 10.61 -2.08 -29.60
C VAL A 145 9.68 -1.85 -30.77
N THR A 146 9.72 -0.63 -31.30
CA THR A 146 9.00 -0.24 -32.50
C THR A 146 9.95 -0.02 -33.68
N ASP A 147 9.48 -0.24 -34.90
CA ASP A 147 10.15 0.22 -36.13
C ASP A 147 9.93 1.72 -36.38
N GLU A 148 10.47 2.25 -37.48
CA GLU A 148 10.36 3.67 -37.85
C GLU A 148 8.91 4.09 -38.16
N GLU A 149 8.07 3.15 -38.59
CA GLU A 149 6.65 3.36 -38.85
C GLU A 149 5.77 3.25 -37.58
N GLY A 150 6.36 2.90 -36.44
CA GLY A 150 5.67 2.75 -35.16
C GLY A 150 5.00 1.39 -34.96
N ARG A 151 5.34 0.36 -35.75
CA ARG A 151 4.86 -1.01 -35.51
C ARG A 151 5.73 -1.69 -34.48
N ILE A 152 5.10 -2.47 -33.62
CA ILE A 152 5.82 -3.25 -32.60
C ILE A 152 6.45 -4.46 -33.29
N VAL A 153 7.77 -4.56 -33.18
CA VAL A 153 8.55 -5.69 -33.75
C VAL A 153 9.03 -6.66 -32.68
N ARG A 154 9.08 -6.21 -31.41
CA ARG A 154 9.47 -7.04 -30.28
C ARG A 154 8.73 -6.59 -29.02
N PHE A 155 8.24 -7.57 -28.27
CA PHE A 155 7.56 -7.39 -27.00
C PHE A 155 8.07 -8.44 -26.00
N LEU A 156 8.38 -8.03 -24.77
CA LEU A 156 8.76 -8.95 -23.69
C LEU A 156 8.21 -8.44 -22.35
N GLU A 157 7.37 -9.25 -21.70
CA GLU A 157 6.78 -8.93 -20.40
C GLU A 157 7.78 -9.20 -19.25
N LYS A 158 8.00 -8.19 -18.39
CA LYS A 158 8.80 -8.30 -17.14
C LYS A 158 10.17 -8.93 -17.33
N PRO A 159 11.06 -8.28 -18.11
CA PRO A 159 12.40 -8.79 -18.37
C PRO A 159 13.26 -8.78 -17.10
N SER A 160 14.22 -9.71 -17.02
CA SER A 160 15.38 -9.52 -16.14
C SER A 160 16.34 -8.47 -16.73
N TRP A 161 17.26 -7.92 -15.93
CA TRP A 161 18.24 -6.92 -16.40
C TRP A 161 19.03 -7.37 -17.64
N GLY A 162 19.31 -8.67 -17.79
CA GLY A 162 20.02 -9.23 -18.96
C GLY A 162 19.16 -9.32 -20.22
N GLU A 163 17.84 -9.15 -20.08
CA GLU A 163 16.85 -9.24 -21.16
C GLU A 163 16.29 -7.87 -21.55
N VAL A 164 16.63 -6.80 -20.82
CA VAL A 164 16.21 -5.43 -21.16
C VAL A 164 16.89 -5.00 -22.45
N PHE A 165 16.07 -4.75 -23.49
CA PHE A 165 16.53 -4.31 -24.81
C PHE A 165 15.95 -2.94 -25.23
N SER A 166 15.13 -2.32 -24.37
CA SER A 166 14.48 -1.03 -24.62
C SER A 166 14.12 -0.36 -23.29
N ASP A 167 14.08 0.97 -23.27
CA ASP A 167 13.57 1.80 -22.18
C ASP A 167 12.07 2.13 -22.33
N THR A 168 11.47 1.67 -23.43
CA THR A 168 10.08 1.93 -23.79
C THR A 168 9.20 0.78 -23.30
N ILE A 169 8.19 1.12 -22.50
CA ILE A 169 7.32 0.17 -21.80
C ILE A 169 5.86 0.26 -22.22
N ASN A 170 5.14 -0.84 -22.03
CA ASN A 170 3.69 -0.92 -22.10
C ASN A 170 3.03 -0.21 -20.91
N THR A 171 2.13 0.75 -21.18
CA THR A 171 1.41 1.52 -20.16
C THR A 171 0.12 0.86 -19.66
N GLY A 172 -0.33 -0.23 -20.29
CA GLY A 172 -1.64 -0.82 -20.01
C GLY A 172 -2.81 -0.05 -20.61
N ILE A 173 -2.54 0.88 -21.54
CA ILE A 173 -3.54 1.65 -22.28
C ILE A 173 -3.49 1.22 -23.75
N TYR A 174 -4.63 0.77 -24.28
CA TYR A 174 -4.73 0.17 -25.60
C TYR A 174 -5.93 0.71 -26.38
N VAL A 175 -5.79 0.90 -27.69
CA VAL A 175 -6.92 1.08 -28.61
C VAL A 175 -7.03 -0.19 -29.46
N LEU A 176 -8.21 -0.79 -29.53
CA LEU A 176 -8.42 -2.07 -30.20
C LEU A 176 -9.61 -2.02 -31.15
N GLU A 177 -9.46 -2.72 -32.27
CA GLU A 177 -10.57 -3.07 -33.16
C GLU A 177 -11.36 -4.27 -32.62
N PRO A 178 -12.70 -4.30 -32.75
CA PRO A 178 -13.55 -5.32 -32.15
C PRO A 178 -13.24 -6.74 -32.62
N ALA A 179 -12.71 -6.90 -33.85
CA ALA A 179 -12.29 -8.19 -34.41
C ALA A 179 -11.23 -8.90 -33.55
N ILE A 180 -10.47 -8.17 -32.71
CA ILE A 180 -9.50 -8.79 -31.81
C ILE A 180 -10.16 -9.70 -30.78
N LEU A 181 -11.40 -9.39 -30.40
CA LEU A 181 -12.11 -10.14 -29.37
C LEU A 181 -12.43 -11.56 -29.85
N ASP A 182 -12.57 -11.79 -31.15
CA ASP A 182 -12.85 -13.12 -31.72
C ASP A 182 -11.63 -14.04 -31.67
N ARG A 183 -10.43 -13.48 -31.46
CA ARG A 183 -9.19 -14.24 -31.24
C ARG A 183 -9.13 -14.82 -29.82
N MET A 184 -9.94 -14.31 -28.90
CA MET A 184 -9.95 -14.72 -27.49
C MET A 184 -11.06 -15.75 -27.21
N GLN A 185 -10.77 -16.72 -26.34
CA GLN A 185 -11.76 -17.72 -25.90
C GLN A 185 -12.44 -17.28 -24.59
N ARG A 186 -13.77 -17.33 -24.54
CA ARG A 186 -14.54 -16.97 -23.34
C ARG A 186 -14.24 -17.93 -22.19
N GLY A 187 -14.08 -17.40 -20.98
CA GLY A 187 -13.88 -18.18 -19.75
C GLY A 187 -12.50 -18.82 -19.60
N ARG A 188 -11.50 -18.41 -20.40
CA ARG A 188 -10.10 -18.82 -20.21
C ARG A 188 -9.28 -17.70 -19.60
N VAL A 189 -8.31 -18.09 -18.77
CA VAL A 189 -7.26 -17.18 -18.31
C VAL A 189 -6.42 -16.77 -19.51
N TYR A 190 -6.42 -15.48 -19.82
CA TYR A 190 -5.74 -14.93 -20.99
C TYR A 190 -5.29 -13.49 -20.71
N ASP A 191 -4.02 -13.18 -20.98
CA ASP A 191 -3.41 -11.89 -20.71
C ASP A 191 -3.01 -11.16 -22.01
N PHE A 192 -3.15 -9.83 -22.03
CA PHE A 192 -2.72 -9.00 -23.17
C PHE A 192 -1.22 -9.16 -23.44
N SER A 193 -0.39 -8.92 -22.43
CA SER A 193 1.06 -8.91 -22.56
C SER A 193 1.68 -10.31 -22.71
N LYS A 194 1.10 -11.34 -22.09
CA LYS A 194 1.71 -12.69 -22.07
C LYS A 194 1.25 -13.57 -23.21
N ASP A 195 0.02 -13.38 -23.67
CA ASP A 195 -0.60 -14.26 -24.65
C ASP A 195 -0.96 -13.50 -25.94
N LEU A 196 -1.87 -12.53 -25.87
CA LEU A 196 -2.42 -11.89 -27.08
C LEU A 196 -1.36 -11.19 -27.93
N PHE A 197 -0.55 -10.30 -27.36
CA PHE A 197 0.43 -9.55 -28.14
C PHE A 197 1.54 -10.45 -28.71
N PRO A 198 2.11 -11.40 -27.95
CA PRO A 198 3.02 -12.40 -28.51
C PRO A 198 2.39 -13.22 -29.65
N ASP A 199 1.13 -13.64 -29.54
CA ASP A 199 0.42 -14.38 -30.58
C ASP A 199 0.24 -13.52 -31.85
N MET A 200 -0.21 -12.27 -31.70
CA MET A 200 -0.34 -11.30 -32.79
C MET A 200 0.98 -11.06 -33.52
N LEU A 201 2.09 -10.93 -32.79
CA LEU A 201 3.42 -10.74 -33.37
C LEU A 201 3.88 -11.94 -34.20
N ARG A 202 3.62 -13.17 -33.72
CA ARG A 202 3.96 -14.40 -34.47
C ARG A 202 3.16 -14.54 -35.76
N GLU A 203 1.93 -14.03 -35.78
CA GLU A 203 1.03 -14.09 -36.93
C GLU A 203 1.20 -12.90 -37.90
N GLY A 204 2.02 -11.90 -37.56
CA GLY A 204 2.22 -10.70 -38.38
C GLY A 204 1.00 -9.77 -38.40
N ALA A 205 0.16 -9.80 -37.35
CA ALA A 205 -0.97 -8.88 -37.19
C ALA A 205 -0.48 -7.44 -36.97
N LYS A 206 -1.34 -6.45 -37.20
CA LYS A 206 -0.95 -5.04 -37.13
C LYS A 206 -0.97 -4.52 -35.69
N LEU A 207 0.11 -4.80 -34.97
CA LEU A 207 0.33 -4.30 -33.62
C LEU A 207 1.18 -3.00 -33.67
N GLY A 208 0.57 -1.87 -33.34
CA GLY A 208 1.22 -0.56 -33.32
C GLY A 208 1.57 -0.06 -31.92
N GLY A 209 2.56 0.82 -31.84
CA GLY A 209 2.98 1.52 -30.63
C GLY A 209 2.91 3.03 -30.81
N TYR A 210 2.36 3.73 -29.81
CA TYR A 210 2.31 5.19 -29.76
C TYR A 210 3.06 5.68 -28.52
N VAL A 211 4.26 6.22 -28.70
CA VAL A 211 5.05 6.76 -27.58
C VAL A 211 4.45 8.07 -27.10
N ILE A 212 4.03 8.10 -25.85
CA ILE A 212 3.35 9.24 -25.24
C ILE A 212 4.34 10.28 -24.72
N ASP A 213 3.88 11.53 -24.74
CA ASP A 213 4.52 12.68 -24.10
C ASP A 213 3.53 13.29 -23.10
N ALA A 214 3.26 12.53 -22.04
CA ALA A 214 2.29 12.85 -20.99
C ALA A 214 2.75 12.26 -19.66
N TYR A 215 2.19 12.73 -18.55
CA TYR A 215 2.43 12.08 -17.26
C TYR A 215 1.78 10.70 -17.28
N TRP A 216 2.50 9.67 -16.85
CA TRP A 216 1.94 8.35 -16.62
C TRP A 216 2.66 7.69 -15.45
N THR A 217 1.87 7.11 -14.54
CA THR A 217 2.38 6.24 -13.50
C THR A 217 1.37 5.13 -13.21
N ASP A 218 1.87 3.93 -12.94
CA ASP A 218 1.08 2.86 -12.36
C ASP A 218 1.14 2.97 -10.83
N ILE A 219 -0.01 2.92 -10.18
CA ILE A 219 -0.04 2.93 -8.72
C ILE A 219 0.23 1.51 -8.23
N GLY A 220 1.42 0.96 -8.48
CA GLY A 220 1.75 -0.45 -8.29
C GLY A 220 2.05 -0.85 -6.84
N ASN A 221 2.65 0.05 -6.07
CA ASN A 221 3.08 -0.13 -4.67
C ASN A 221 2.80 1.12 -3.81
N LEU A 222 3.15 1.07 -2.51
CA LEU A 222 2.85 2.13 -1.54
C LEU A 222 3.66 3.40 -1.81
N GLU A 223 4.92 3.25 -2.19
CA GLU A 223 5.84 4.34 -2.50
C GLU A 223 5.38 5.09 -3.76
N GLN A 224 5.00 4.36 -4.82
CA GLN A 224 4.39 4.91 -6.02
C GLN A 224 3.06 5.60 -5.72
N TYR A 225 2.22 5.03 -4.84
CA TYR A 225 0.96 5.66 -4.44
C TYR A 225 1.16 7.00 -3.73
N GLN A 226 2.13 7.06 -2.81
CA GLN A 226 2.49 8.31 -2.12
C GLN A 226 3.05 9.33 -3.12
N GLN A 227 3.98 8.90 -3.98
CA GLN A 227 4.57 9.77 -4.99
C GLN A 227 3.53 10.28 -6.00
N ALA A 228 2.58 9.44 -6.42
CA ALA A 228 1.49 9.82 -7.30
C ALA A 228 0.61 10.93 -6.68
N ASN A 229 0.36 10.87 -5.37
CA ASN A 229 -0.32 11.95 -4.67
C ASN A 229 0.52 13.24 -4.66
N TYR A 230 1.82 13.14 -4.38
CA TYR A 230 2.70 14.32 -4.38
C TYR A 230 2.82 14.96 -5.76
N ASP A 231 2.95 14.14 -6.80
CA ASP A 231 3.01 14.59 -8.19
C ASP A 231 1.70 15.25 -8.62
N ALA A 232 0.56 14.66 -8.22
CA ALA A 232 -0.77 15.22 -8.46
C ALA A 232 -0.93 16.60 -7.81
N VAL A 233 -0.69 16.75 -6.51
CA VAL A 233 -0.87 18.05 -5.83
C VAL A 233 0.14 19.10 -6.31
N SER A 234 1.33 18.66 -6.76
CA SER A 234 2.35 19.55 -7.31
C SER A 234 2.09 19.96 -8.76
N GLY A 235 1.01 19.48 -9.38
CA GLY A 235 0.61 19.84 -10.75
C GLY A 235 1.43 19.17 -11.85
N LYS A 236 2.12 18.05 -11.57
CA LYS A 236 2.82 17.27 -12.60
C LYS A 236 1.89 16.49 -13.51
N VAL A 237 0.64 16.27 -13.08
CA VAL A 237 -0.43 15.65 -13.84
C VAL A 237 -1.66 16.55 -13.82
N GLN A 238 -2.29 16.75 -14.97
CA GLN A 238 -3.44 17.65 -15.11
C GLN A 238 -4.77 16.99 -14.71
N ILE A 239 -5.06 17.02 -13.41
CA ILE A 239 -6.34 16.55 -12.85
C ILE A 239 -7.16 17.70 -12.24
N ALA A 240 -8.47 17.50 -12.14
CA ALA A 240 -9.35 18.45 -11.47
C ALA A 240 -9.38 18.14 -9.97
N PHE A 241 -8.98 19.09 -9.13
CA PHE A 241 -9.05 18.95 -7.68
C PHE A 241 -10.46 19.22 -7.15
N PRO A 242 -10.85 18.58 -6.03
CA PRO A 242 -12.08 18.94 -5.34
C PRO A 242 -11.97 20.34 -4.72
N GLY A 243 -13.08 21.09 -4.72
CA GLY A 243 -13.17 22.40 -4.08
C GLY A 243 -12.61 23.54 -4.93
N SER A 244 -12.13 24.59 -4.26
CA SER A 244 -11.58 25.80 -4.88
C SER A 244 -10.24 26.18 -4.29
N GLU A 245 -9.38 26.81 -5.10
CA GLU A 245 -8.13 27.38 -4.62
C GLU A 245 -8.40 28.61 -3.74
N ILE A 246 -7.96 28.55 -2.47
CA ILE A 246 -8.17 29.61 -1.47
C ILE A 246 -6.90 30.42 -1.20
N ALA A 247 -5.74 29.87 -1.54
CA ALA A 247 -4.42 30.51 -1.51
C ALA A 247 -3.53 29.80 -2.55
N PRO A 248 -2.38 30.38 -2.97
CA PRO A 248 -1.53 29.77 -3.99
C PRO A 248 -1.15 28.32 -3.66
N GLY A 249 -1.60 27.37 -4.49
CA GLY A 249 -1.36 25.94 -4.31
C GLY A 249 -2.15 25.31 -3.17
N VAL A 250 -3.12 25.98 -2.55
CA VAL A 250 -3.96 25.47 -1.46
C VAL A 250 -5.41 25.38 -1.91
N TRP A 251 -5.88 24.15 -2.07
CA TRP A 251 -7.25 23.83 -2.47
C TRP A 251 -8.07 23.39 -1.26
N ALA A 252 -9.30 23.87 -1.15
CA ALA A 252 -10.19 23.52 -0.05
C ALA A 252 -11.60 23.15 -0.55
N GLY A 253 -12.10 22.02 -0.07
CA GLY A 253 -13.48 21.58 -0.27
C GLY A 253 -14.49 22.40 0.52
N GLU A 254 -15.77 22.23 0.18
CA GLU A 254 -16.89 22.87 0.86
C GLU A 254 -16.90 22.56 2.37
N GLY A 255 -17.29 23.53 3.20
CA GLY A 255 -17.40 23.36 4.66
C GLY A 255 -16.08 23.40 5.43
N THR A 256 -14.93 23.45 4.73
CA THR A 256 -13.60 23.48 5.36
C THR A 256 -13.35 24.78 6.12
N ARG A 257 -12.79 24.66 7.32
CA ARG A 257 -12.51 25.76 8.25
C ARG A 257 -11.06 25.75 8.65
N ILE A 258 -10.38 26.88 8.42
CA ILE A 258 -8.98 27.09 8.76
C ILE A 258 -8.94 28.25 9.74
N ASP A 259 -8.39 28.03 10.93
CA ASP A 259 -8.18 29.08 11.90
C ASP A 259 -7.15 30.11 11.38
N PRO A 260 -7.34 31.42 11.57
CA PRO A 260 -6.39 32.43 11.10
C PRO A 260 -4.97 32.31 11.66
N ALA A 261 -4.80 31.64 12.81
CA ALA A 261 -3.49 31.37 13.41
C ALA A 261 -2.86 30.06 12.93
N ALA A 262 -3.51 29.30 12.04
CA ALA A 262 -2.91 28.12 11.40
C ALA A 262 -1.97 28.51 10.26
N HIS A 263 -0.97 27.67 10.00
CA HIS A 263 -0.05 27.82 8.88
C HIS A 263 -0.31 26.73 7.84
N VAL A 264 -0.77 27.12 6.64
CA VAL A 264 -0.99 26.20 5.52
C VAL A 264 -0.17 26.68 4.33
N GLU A 265 0.80 25.88 3.93
CA GLU A 265 1.72 26.18 2.82
C GLU A 265 1.59 25.12 1.72
N GLY A 266 1.24 25.57 0.51
CA GLY A 266 1.04 24.70 -0.65
C GLY A 266 2.30 23.98 -1.16
N PRO A 267 2.16 22.93 -1.99
CA PRO A 267 0.90 22.43 -2.54
C PRO A 267 0.11 21.56 -1.55
N VAL A 268 -1.14 21.91 -1.27
CA VAL A 268 -2.02 21.24 -0.29
C VAL A 268 -3.42 21.10 -0.84
N ILE A 269 -4.01 19.92 -0.69
CA ILE A 269 -5.44 19.68 -0.92
C ILE A 269 -6.11 19.35 0.40
N LEU A 270 -7.13 20.13 0.75
CA LEU A 270 -8.02 19.88 1.88
C LEU A 270 -9.38 19.45 1.33
N GLY A 271 -9.85 18.27 1.73
CA GLY A 271 -11.18 17.75 1.40
C GLY A 271 -12.31 18.62 1.97
N ARG A 272 -13.56 18.17 1.81
CA ARG A 272 -14.71 18.83 2.44
C ARG A 272 -14.70 18.69 3.96
N ASP A 273 -15.27 19.67 4.65
CA ASP A 273 -15.46 19.67 6.11
C ASP A 273 -14.18 19.45 6.93
N VAL A 274 -13.02 19.81 6.37
CA VAL A 274 -11.74 19.73 7.09
C VAL A 274 -11.66 20.85 8.13
N GLN A 275 -11.11 20.56 9.31
CA GLN A 275 -10.92 21.55 10.36
C GLN A 275 -9.44 21.65 10.72
N ILE A 276 -8.86 22.84 10.54
CA ILE A 276 -7.48 23.13 10.92
C ILE A 276 -7.51 24.17 12.05
N ALA A 277 -7.07 23.76 13.25
CA ALA A 277 -7.13 24.58 14.45
C ALA A 277 -5.97 25.58 14.55
N ALA A 278 -6.09 26.53 15.49
CA ALA A 278 -5.09 27.56 15.74
C ALA A 278 -3.69 26.97 16.01
N GLY A 279 -2.66 27.50 15.33
CA GLY A 279 -1.28 27.07 15.48
C GLY A 279 -0.95 25.70 14.86
N ALA A 280 -1.90 25.04 14.20
CA ALA A 280 -1.61 23.86 13.40
C ALA A 280 -0.81 24.23 12.14
N THR A 281 0.02 23.30 11.67
CA THR A 281 0.85 23.45 10.46
C THR A 281 0.51 22.36 9.46
N VAL A 282 0.20 22.75 8.22
CA VAL A 282 0.05 21.84 7.08
C VAL A 282 0.98 22.30 5.98
N GLN A 283 2.00 21.51 5.66
CA GLN A 283 3.01 21.86 4.67
C GLN A 283 3.06 20.83 3.55
N GLY A 284 2.97 21.31 2.31
CA GLY A 284 2.92 20.51 1.10
C GLY A 284 4.24 19.85 0.69
N PRO A 285 4.21 18.91 -0.28
CA PRO A 285 3.02 18.32 -0.91
C PRO A 285 2.18 17.46 0.05
N ALA A 286 0.93 17.85 0.32
CA ALA A 286 0.07 17.14 1.27
C ALA A 286 -1.39 17.03 0.79
N VAL A 287 -2.04 15.94 1.17
CA VAL A 287 -3.47 15.69 0.93
C VAL A 287 -4.11 15.38 2.27
N ILE A 288 -5.13 16.15 2.66
CA ILE A 288 -5.93 15.93 3.85
C ILE A 288 -7.35 15.63 3.41
N GLY A 289 -7.78 14.37 3.59
CA GLY A 289 -9.09 13.89 3.17
C GLY A 289 -10.26 14.53 3.91
N ALA A 290 -11.47 14.27 3.41
CA ALA A 290 -12.69 14.88 3.94
C ALA A 290 -12.91 14.60 5.45
N ARG A 291 -13.47 15.58 6.17
CA ARG A 291 -13.80 15.50 7.61
C ARG A 291 -12.60 15.24 8.53
N ALA A 292 -11.38 15.39 8.02
CA ALA A 292 -10.20 15.32 8.85
C ALA A 292 -10.09 16.53 9.77
N ILE A 293 -9.52 16.33 10.95
CA ILE A 293 -9.32 17.37 11.96
C ILE A 293 -7.83 17.41 12.29
N VAL A 294 -7.23 18.60 12.25
CA VAL A 294 -5.89 18.88 12.75
C VAL A 294 -6.00 19.86 13.91
N GLU A 295 -5.78 19.35 15.11
CA GLU A 295 -5.90 20.09 16.36
C GLU A 295 -4.74 21.07 16.59
N ARG A 296 -4.85 21.87 17.65
CA ARG A 296 -3.89 22.92 18.02
C ARG A 296 -2.46 22.40 18.04
N GLY A 297 -1.58 23.07 17.31
CA GLY A 297 -0.15 22.71 17.23
C GLY A 297 0.14 21.40 16.50
N GLY A 298 -0.88 20.72 15.96
CA GLY A 298 -0.69 19.54 15.13
C GLY A 298 0.05 19.89 13.83
N SER A 299 0.93 18.99 13.39
CA SER A 299 1.77 19.19 12.20
C SER A 299 1.55 18.06 11.20
N VAL A 300 1.22 18.42 9.96
CA VAL A 300 1.10 17.51 8.83
C VAL A 300 2.01 17.99 7.71
N CYS A 301 3.19 17.40 7.62
CA CYS A 301 4.23 17.81 6.68
C CYS A 301 4.48 16.69 5.68
N ARG A 302 4.22 16.97 4.41
CA ARG A 302 4.32 15.97 3.34
C ARG A 302 3.58 14.69 3.69
N ALA A 303 2.26 14.68 3.73
CA ALA A 303 1.54 13.46 4.09
C ALA A 303 0.27 13.29 3.28
N VAL A 304 -0.14 12.03 3.12
CA VAL A 304 -1.40 11.65 2.49
C VAL A 304 -2.30 11.09 3.58
N CYS A 305 -3.25 11.90 4.04
CA CYS A 305 -4.28 11.49 4.99
C CYS A 305 -5.60 11.30 4.22
N TRP A 306 -6.24 10.14 4.40
CA TRP A 306 -7.58 9.89 3.86
C TRP A 306 -8.65 10.60 4.71
N GLU A 307 -9.91 10.32 4.44
CA GLU A 307 -11.03 10.88 5.20
C GLU A 307 -11.09 10.40 6.66
N ASP A 308 -11.75 11.19 7.50
CA ASP A 308 -11.99 10.88 8.92
C ASP A 308 -10.70 10.64 9.73
N VAL A 309 -9.60 11.29 9.36
CA VAL A 309 -8.34 11.26 10.13
C VAL A 309 -8.35 12.37 11.18
N TYR A 310 -8.15 12.01 12.44
CA TYR A 310 -7.98 12.95 13.55
C TYR A 310 -6.49 13.04 13.93
N VAL A 311 -5.93 14.25 13.85
CA VAL A 311 -4.57 14.58 14.29
C VAL A 311 -4.69 15.45 15.54
N GLY A 312 -4.38 14.86 16.69
CA GLY A 312 -4.52 15.49 18.00
C GLY A 312 -3.51 16.59 18.29
N GLU A 313 -3.69 17.27 19.42
CA GLU A 313 -2.86 18.41 19.83
C GLU A 313 -1.37 18.07 19.81
N GLU A 314 -0.55 18.91 19.17
CA GLU A 314 0.91 18.73 19.04
C GLU A 314 1.34 17.38 18.43
N ALA A 315 0.43 16.64 17.79
CA ALA A 315 0.80 15.42 17.05
C ALA A 315 1.50 15.78 15.75
N SER A 316 2.40 14.92 15.28
CA SER A 316 3.24 15.17 14.10
C SER A 316 3.19 14.00 13.12
N LEU A 317 2.85 14.32 11.87
CA LEU A 317 2.88 13.40 10.72
C LEU A 317 3.89 13.92 9.70
N SER A 318 4.89 13.10 9.38
CA SER A 318 5.97 13.47 8.46
C SER A 318 6.17 12.40 7.40
N ASP A 319 6.08 12.77 6.12
CA ASP A 319 6.35 11.90 4.97
C ASP A 319 5.64 10.53 5.00
N CYS A 320 4.40 10.49 5.46
CA CYS A 320 3.66 9.26 5.73
C CYS A 320 2.31 9.19 4.99
N THR A 321 1.73 7.98 4.95
CA THR A 321 0.37 7.74 4.45
C THR A 321 -0.51 7.19 5.56
N VAL A 322 -1.65 7.83 5.81
CA VAL A 322 -2.62 7.47 6.85
C VAL A 322 -3.97 7.23 6.18
N ALA A 323 -4.46 5.99 6.22
CA ALA A 323 -5.76 5.62 5.67
C ALA A 323 -6.92 6.19 6.50
N ASP A 324 -8.15 5.81 6.15
CA ASP A 324 -9.33 6.44 6.74
C ASP A 324 -9.58 6.02 8.21
N ARG A 325 -10.30 6.87 8.94
CA ARG A 325 -10.78 6.62 10.32
C ARG A 325 -9.66 6.39 11.34
N ASN A 326 -8.53 7.05 11.17
CA ASN A 326 -7.40 6.95 12.10
C ASN A 326 -7.48 8.03 13.19
N THR A 327 -7.11 7.68 14.42
CA THR A 327 -6.96 8.61 15.54
C THR A 327 -5.50 8.67 15.93
N ILE A 328 -4.86 9.82 15.70
CA ILE A 328 -3.50 10.13 16.13
C ILE A 328 -3.62 11.01 17.36
N GLU A 329 -3.41 10.46 18.56
CA GLU A 329 -3.61 11.21 19.80
C GLU A 329 -2.52 12.27 20.04
N LYS A 330 -2.75 13.11 21.06
CA LYS A 330 -1.88 14.24 21.39
C LYS A 330 -0.40 13.85 21.49
N ARG A 331 0.48 14.67 20.91
CA ARG A 331 1.95 14.49 20.91
C ARG A 331 2.44 13.17 20.33
N ALA A 332 1.60 12.41 19.63
CA ALA A 332 2.04 11.23 18.92
C ALA A 332 2.81 11.63 17.66
N VAL A 333 3.81 10.83 17.28
CA VAL A 333 4.69 11.09 16.14
C VAL A 333 4.66 9.92 15.18
N VAL A 334 4.38 10.19 13.91
CA VAL A 334 4.47 9.21 12.82
C VAL A 334 5.56 9.65 11.86
N ASN A 335 6.62 8.85 11.77
CA ASN A 335 7.81 9.15 10.96
C ASN A 335 7.69 8.67 9.51
N GLU A 336 8.71 8.99 8.73
CA GLU A 336 8.73 8.93 7.29
C GLU A 336 8.47 7.53 6.72
N ASN A 337 7.86 7.48 5.54
CA ASN A 337 7.55 6.26 4.80
C ASN A 337 6.73 5.23 5.61
N THR A 338 6.04 5.69 6.66
CA THR A 338 5.14 4.86 7.43
C THR A 338 3.77 4.84 6.77
N VAL A 339 3.15 3.66 6.73
CA VAL A 339 1.79 3.47 6.22
C VAL A 339 0.89 2.93 7.31
N ILE A 340 -0.12 3.71 7.68
CA ILE A 340 -1.12 3.36 8.68
C ILE A 340 -2.41 2.95 7.96
N GLY A 341 -2.82 1.70 8.13
CA GLY A 341 -4.08 1.15 7.63
C GLY A 341 -5.29 1.75 8.34
N ARG A 342 -6.47 1.39 7.85
CA ARG A 342 -7.74 1.95 8.35
C ARG A 342 -7.95 1.70 9.84
N GLY A 343 -8.52 2.66 10.55
CA GLY A 343 -9.10 2.42 11.88
C GLY A 343 -8.08 2.23 13.01
N CYS A 344 -6.82 2.66 12.85
CA CYS A 344 -5.84 2.57 13.93
C CYS A 344 -5.97 3.72 14.93
N THR A 345 -5.62 3.44 16.18
CA THR A 345 -5.47 4.42 17.25
C THR A 345 -4.02 4.47 17.68
N ILE A 346 -3.39 5.63 17.52
CA ILE A 346 -2.00 5.89 17.90
C ILE A 346 -2.00 6.68 19.19
N GLY A 347 -1.71 6.01 20.31
CA GLY A 347 -1.87 6.57 21.66
C GLY A 347 -0.98 7.77 21.95
N ALA A 348 -1.39 8.59 22.91
CA ALA A 348 -0.75 9.87 23.21
C ALA A 348 0.76 9.73 23.51
N GLY A 349 1.58 10.60 22.92
CA GLY A 349 3.03 10.60 23.10
C GLY A 349 3.74 9.35 22.55
N SER A 350 3.07 8.52 21.76
CA SER A 350 3.72 7.38 21.11
C SER A 350 4.51 7.81 19.87
N GLN A 351 5.50 7.01 19.49
CA GLN A 351 6.34 7.24 18.32
C GLN A 351 6.30 6.02 17.40
N ILE A 352 5.90 6.21 16.15
CA ILE A 352 5.98 5.20 15.10
C ILE A 352 7.24 5.48 14.30
N ASN A 353 8.22 4.56 14.33
CA ASN A 353 9.45 4.70 13.56
C ASN A 353 9.18 4.65 12.06
N ALA A 354 10.16 5.11 11.28
CA ALA A 354 10.07 5.17 9.82
C ALA A 354 9.96 3.77 9.18
N HIS A 355 9.41 3.73 7.97
CA HIS A 355 9.28 2.53 7.13
C HIS A 355 8.41 1.41 7.72
N LEU A 356 7.49 1.75 8.63
CA LEU A 356 6.61 0.77 9.26
C LEU A 356 5.25 0.69 8.58
N LYS A 357 4.64 -0.49 8.67
CA LYS A 357 3.28 -0.74 8.17
C LYS A 357 2.40 -1.19 9.32
N LEU A 358 1.38 -0.41 9.64
CA LEU A 358 0.34 -0.78 10.59
C LEU A 358 -0.87 -1.27 9.77
N TRP A 359 -1.25 -2.53 9.95
CA TRP A 359 -2.44 -3.08 9.30
C TRP A 359 -3.72 -2.48 9.88
N PRO A 360 -4.92 -2.76 9.33
CA PRO A 360 -6.13 -2.18 9.88
C PRO A 360 -6.38 -2.54 11.35
N ASP A 361 -7.09 -1.64 12.03
CA ASP A 361 -7.65 -1.82 13.37
C ASP A 361 -6.59 -2.11 14.45
N LYS A 362 -5.47 -1.38 14.43
CA LYS A 362 -4.40 -1.48 15.45
C LYS A 362 -4.51 -0.42 16.52
N TRP A 363 -4.15 -0.79 17.74
CA TRP A 363 -4.08 0.08 18.89
C TRP A 363 -2.64 0.17 19.38
N VAL A 364 -2.03 1.35 19.30
CA VAL A 364 -0.72 1.64 19.89
C VAL A 364 -0.95 2.30 21.24
N SER A 365 -0.34 1.75 22.28
CA SER A 365 -0.50 2.27 23.64
C SER A 365 0.19 3.64 23.79
N ALA A 366 -0.31 4.47 24.70
CA ALA A 366 0.30 5.77 24.98
C ALA A 366 1.76 5.61 25.43
N GLY A 367 2.63 6.50 24.94
CA GLY A 367 4.07 6.48 25.21
C GLY A 367 4.85 5.33 24.57
N SER A 368 4.22 4.48 23.75
CA SER A 368 4.92 3.39 23.05
C SER A 368 5.89 3.92 21.99
N ILE A 369 7.00 3.21 21.82
CA ILE A 369 7.82 3.29 20.60
C ILE A 369 7.51 2.05 19.77
N VAL A 370 6.97 2.24 18.57
CA VAL A 370 6.69 1.16 17.62
C VAL A 370 7.89 1.05 16.68
N SER A 371 8.59 -0.08 16.78
CA SER A 371 9.84 -0.35 16.07
C SER A 371 9.73 -1.43 14.99
N MET A 372 8.54 -2.02 14.81
CA MET A 372 8.25 -3.00 13.78
C MET A 372 6.81 -2.88 13.27
N SER A 373 6.59 -3.33 12.04
CA SER A 373 5.27 -3.33 11.40
C SER A 373 4.27 -4.20 12.17
N LEU A 374 3.07 -3.66 12.39
CA LEU A 374 1.97 -4.37 13.07
C LEU A 374 1.07 -5.03 12.03
N ILE A 375 1.39 -6.28 11.69
CA ILE A 375 0.61 -7.08 10.73
C ILE A 375 -0.47 -7.86 11.49
N TYR A 376 -0.03 -8.69 12.43
CA TYR A 376 -0.86 -9.52 13.29
C TYR A 376 -1.06 -8.88 14.67
N GLY A 377 -2.06 -9.36 15.42
CA GLY A 377 -2.43 -8.79 16.72
C GLY A 377 -3.15 -7.45 16.58
N GLN A 378 -3.89 -7.05 17.62
CA GLN A 378 -4.62 -5.77 17.62
C GLN A 378 -3.89 -4.69 18.40
N LYS A 379 -3.04 -5.04 19.37
CA LYS A 379 -2.48 -4.08 20.32
C LYS A 379 -0.96 -4.11 20.33
N TRP A 380 -0.33 -2.95 20.23
CA TRP A 380 1.07 -2.76 20.59
C TRP A 380 1.16 -2.27 22.04
N PRO A 381 1.76 -3.05 22.95
CA PRO A 381 1.84 -2.70 24.36
C PRO A 381 2.81 -1.53 24.60
N GLY A 382 2.53 -0.72 25.64
CA GLY A 382 3.38 0.38 26.11
C GLY A 382 4.65 -0.07 26.84
N SER A 383 4.61 -1.27 27.41
CA SER A 383 5.74 -1.91 28.09
C SER A 383 5.90 -3.31 27.55
N LEU A 384 7.15 -3.72 27.33
CA LEU A 384 7.48 -5.09 26.97
C LEU A 384 7.28 -6.04 28.16
N PHE A 385 7.53 -5.57 29.38
CA PHE A 385 7.39 -6.33 30.61
C PHE A 385 6.03 -6.10 31.24
N GLY A 386 5.27 -7.19 31.41
CA GLY A 386 4.08 -7.26 32.26
C GLY A 386 4.42 -7.78 33.65
N SER A 387 3.39 -8.09 34.45
CA SER A 387 3.52 -8.57 35.83
C SER A 387 4.23 -9.92 35.98
N VAL A 388 4.27 -10.72 34.91
CA VAL A 388 4.85 -12.06 34.87
C VAL A 388 6.01 -12.18 33.89
N GLY A 389 6.52 -11.06 33.38
CA GLY A 389 7.56 -11.02 32.34
C GLY A 389 7.02 -10.58 30.98
N ILE A 390 7.72 -10.94 29.91
CA ILE A 390 7.33 -10.59 28.54
C ILE A 390 6.39 -11.67 28.02
N SER A 391 5.16 -11.32 27.66
CA SER A 391 4.18 -12.29 27.18
C SER A 391 3.49 -11.84 25.90
N GLY A 392 3.09 -12.80 25.07
CA GLY A 392 2.26 -12.59 23.89
C GLY A 392 1.96 -13.90 23.17
N LEU A 393 1.05 -13.83 22.20
CA LEU A 393 0.64 -14.97 21.39
C LEU A 393 1.84 -15.56 20.61
N ALA A 394 2.05 -16.86 20.76
CA ALA A 394 3.15 -17.57 20.12
C ALA A 394 3.00 -17.54 18.59
N ASN A 395 4.09 -17.21 17.89
CA ASN A 395 4.18 -17.08 16.43
C ASN A 395 3.32 -15.95 15.81
N LEU A 396 2.64 -15.14 16.62
CA LEU A 396 1.88 -13.98 16.16
C LEU A 396 2.48 -12.69 16.71
N GLU A 397 2.50 -12.54 18.03
CA GLU A 397 3.08 -11.37 18.72
C GLU A 397 4.54 -11.65 19.11
N ILE A 398 4.79 -12.85 19.63
CA ILE A 398 6.13 -13.35 19.90
C ILE A 398 6.54 -14.23 18.74
N THR A 399 7.33 -13.67 17.83
CA THR A 399 7.91 -14.41 16.70
C THR A 399 9.33 -14.93 17.04
N PRO A 400 9.85 -15.91 16.29
CA PRO A 400 11.26 -16.32 16.39
C PRO A 400 12.24 -15.16 16.26
N GLU A 401 11.95 -14.20 15.37
CA GLU A 401 12.77 -13.00 15.20
C GLU A 401 12.72 -12.07 16.42
N PHE A 402 11.53 -11.89 17.00
CA PHE A 402 11.38 -11.14 18.26
C PHE A 402 12.20 -11.81 19.38
N ALA A 403 12.10 -13.13 19.54
CA ALA A 403 12.85 -13.87 20.55
C ALA A 403 14.37 -13.78 20.32
N LEU A 404 14.83 -13.82 19.07
CA LEU A 404 16.24 -13.60 18.72
C LEU A 404 16.71 -12.20 19.16
N LYS A 405 15.98 -11.14 18.77
CA LYS A 405 16.28 -9.75 19.11
C LYS A 405 16.23 -9.51 20.62
N LEU A 406 15.28 -10.13 21.31
CA LEU A 406 15.18 -10.07 22.76
C LEU A 406 16.41 -10.70 23.43
N GLY A 407 16.88 -11.83 22.92
CA GLY A 407 18.13 -12.46 23.38
C GLY A 407 19.35 -11.56 23.16
N GLN A 408 19.44 -10.89 22.00
CA GLN A 408 20.51 -9.92 21.72
C GLN A 408 20.47 -8.72 22.67
N ALA A 409 19.29 -8.14 22.88
CA ALA A 409 19.09 -7.01 23.78
C ALA A 409 19.48 -7.36 25.22
N PHE A 410 19.03 -8.52 25.71
CA PHE A 410 19.43 -9.01 27.04
C PHE A 410 20.94 -9.25 27.11
N GLY A 411 21.54 -9.90 26.11
CA GLY A 411 22.97 -10.17 26.10
C GLY A 411 23.84 -8.91 26.01
N THR A 412 23.40 -7.87 25.30
CA THR A 412 24.12 -6.58 25.22
C THR A 412 24.12 -5.81 26.54
N SER A 413 23.15 -6.09 27.43
CA SER A 413 23.17 -5.54 28.79
C SER A 413 24.23 -6.18 29.70
N LEU A 414 24.85 -7.29 29.26
CA LEU A 414 25.85 -8.05 30.00
C LEU A 414 27.27 -7.79 29.46
N LYS A 415 28.28 -8.06 30.28
CA LYS A 415 29.68 -7.98 29.89
C LYS A 415 30.08 -9.18 29.04
N HIS A 416 31.03 -8.99 28.15
CA HIS A 416 31.58 -10.05 27.32
C HIS A 416 32.08 -11.23 28.16
N GLY A 417 31.72 -12.46 27.77
CA GLY A 417 32.10 -13.69 28.46
C GLY A 417 31.24 -14.06 29.69
N GLN A 418 30.30 -13.22 30.11
CA GLN A 418 29.32 -13.59 31.13
C GLN A 418 28.44 -14.75 30.65
N THR A 419 27.89 -15.50 31.60
CA THR A 419 27.10 -16.70 31.32
C THR A 419 25.63 -16.47 31.68
N VAL A 420 24.74 -16.73 30.73
CA VAL A 420 23.28 -16.71 30.93
C VAL A 420 22.75 -18.12 30.95
N MET A 421 21.91 -18.42 31.94
CA MET A 421 21.20 -19.70 32.00
C MET A 421 19.86 -19.60 31.30
N THR A 422 19.55 -20.55 30.43
CA THR A 422 18.26 -20.63 29.73
C THR A 422 17.52 -21.90 30.15
N SER A 423 16.20 -21.84 30.23
CA SER A 423 15.36 -22.98 30.57
C SER A 423 13.97 -22.79 29.98
N ARG A 424 13.20 -23.87 29.86
CA ARG A 424 11.85 -23.81 29.28
C ARG A 424 10.93 -24.92 29.78
N ASP A 425 9.63 -24.80 29.51
CA ASP A 425 8.65 -25.87 29.69
C ASP A 425 8.68 -26.90 28.54
N THR A 426 7.81 -27.90 28.54
CA THR A 426 7.82 -28.96 27.50
C THR A 426 7.19 -28.56 26.17
N HIS A 427 6.58 -27.37 26.06
CA HIS A 427 5.78 -27.01 24.90
C HIS A 427 6.64 -26.77 23.64
N PRO A 428 6.20 -27.21 22.44
CA PRO A 428 6.94 -26.96 21.20
C PRO A 428 7.22 -25.49 20.93
N ALA A 429 6.27 -24.59 21.20
CA ALA A 429 6.44 -23.15 21.02
C ALA A 429 7.58 -22.60 21.90
N SER A 430 7.54 -22.89 23.22
CA SER A 430 8.58 -22.48 24.17
C SER A 430 9.95 -23.00 23.78
N ARG A 431 10.04 -24.22 23.25
CA ARG A 431 11.30 -24.80 22.75
C ARG A 431 11.87 -24.04 21.56
N VAL A 432 11.03 -23.60 20.60
CA VAL A 432 11.48 -22.79 19.46
C VAL A 432 11.95 -21.42 19.97
N MET A 433 11.13 -20.76 20.78
CA MET A 433 11.45 -19.43 21.33
C MET A 433 12.72 -19.44 22.19
N ASN A 434 12.93 -20.46 23.03
CA ASN A 434 14.15 -20.61 23.82
C ASN A 434 15.39 -20.77 22.93
N ARG A 435 15.30 -21.53 21.82
CA ARG A 435 16.41 -21.65 20.86
C ARG A 435 16.76 -20.31 20.22
N CYS A 436 15.76 -19.52 19.86
CA CYS A 436 15.97 -18.18 19.31
C CYS A 436 16.65 -17.25 20.33
N ILE A 437 16.23 -17.27 21.59
CA ILE A 437 16.88 -16.52 22.68
C ILE A 437 18.35 -16.94 22.83
N ILE A 438 18.63 -18.25 22.85
CA ILE A 438 20.00 -18.79 22.92
C ILE A 438 20.84 -18.25 21.75
N SER A 439 20.32 -18.32 20.52
CA SER A 439 21.02 -17.80 19.34
C SER A 439 21.29 -16.30 19.44
N GLY A 440 20.35 -15.52 19.97
CA GLY A 440 20.50 -14.08 20.18
C GLY A 440 21.60 -13.76 21.19
N LEU A 441 21.61 -14.43 22.33
CA LEU A 441 22.62 -14.29 23.39
C LEU A 441 24.03 -14.64 22.88
N LEU A 442 24.17 -15.78 22.20
CA LEU A 442 25.46 -16.21 21.64
C LEU A 442 25.99 -15.21 20.60
N SER A 443 25.11 -14.58 19.82
CA SER A 443 25.52 -13.65 18.76
C SER A 443 26.19 -12.36 19.28
N VAL A 444 25.98 -11.99 20.54
CA VAL A 444 26.58 -10.81 21.19
C VAL A 444 27.75 -11.17 22.12
N GLY A 445 28.22 -12.42 22.09
CA GLY A 445 29.41 -12.87 22.84
C GLY A 445 29.15 -13.23 24.31
N VAL A 446 27.90 -13.57 24.64
CA VAL A 446 27.51 -14.10 25.95
C VAL A 446 27.51 -15.63 25.90
N ASN A 447 28.03 -16.28 26.94
CA ASN A 447 28.00 -17.73 27.08
C ASN A 447 26.60 -18.19 27.52
N VAL A 448 26.14 -19.34 27.04
CA VAL A 448 24.80 -19.83 27.37
C VAL A 448 24.84 -21.25 27.93
N LEU A 449 24.22 -21.45 29.09
CA LEU A 449 23.96 -22.76 29.68
C LEU A 449 22.46 -23.09 29.56
N ASP A 450 22.11 -24.05 28.70
CA ASP A 450 20.72 -24.47 28.48
C ASP A 450 20.33 -25.67 29.37
N LEU A 451 19.49 -25.41 30.37
CA LEU A 451 18.88 -26.44 31.24
C LEU A 451 17.77 -27.24 30.55
N ARG A 452 17.37 -26.86 29.33
CA ARG A 452 16.30 -27.49 28.56
C ARG A 452 14.99 -27.48 29.32
N SER A 453 14.43 -28.65 29.59
CA SER A 453 13.12 -28.81 30.25
C SER A 453 13.34 -28.82 31.75
N TYR A 454 13.18 -27.66 32.41
CA TYR A 454 13.43 -27.54 33.84
C TYR A 454 12.38 -26.65 34.51
N PRO A 455 11.85 -27.03 35.69
CA PRO A 455 10.89 -26.18 36.40
C PRO A 455 11.48 -24.82 36.77
N LEU A 456 10.69 -23.75 36.60
CA LEU A 456 11.10 -22.36 36.90
C LEU A 456 11.73 -22.18 38.30
N PRO A 457 11.20 -22.74 39.41
CA PRO A 457 11.82 -22.56 40.72
C PRO A 457 13.26 -23.08 40.81
N LEU A 458 13.55 -24.20 40.13
CA LEU A 458 14.89 -24.77 40.11
C LEU A 458 15.82 -24.00 39.16
N ALA A 459 15.30 -23.53 38.03
CA ALA A 459 16.06 -22.66 37.13
C ALA A 459 16.48 -21.36 37.83
N ARG A 460 15.59 -20.74 38.60
CA ARG A 460 15.90 -19.55 39.43
C ARG A 460 16.97 -19.83 40.48
N TYR A 461 16.88 -20.98 41.16
CA TYR A 461 17.91 -21.38 42.12
C TYR A 461 19.27 -21.60 41.44
N ALA A 462 19.30 -22.23 40.27
CA ALA A 462 20.53 -22.51 39.54
C ALA A 462 21.27 -21.23 39.12
N VAL A 463 20.55 -20.19 38.71
CA VAL A 463 21.14 -18.87 38.38
C VAL A 463 21.89 -18.26 39.55
N ARG A 464 21.33 -18.33 40.77
CA ARG A 464 21.99 -17.79 41.98
C ARG A 464 23.34 -18.45 42.29
N VAL A 465 23.57 -19.67 41.81
CA VAL A 465 24.74 -20.47 42.16
C VAL A 465 25.80 -20.46 41.06
N GLY A 466 25.43 -20.17 39.80
CA GLY A 466 26.34 -20.44 38.69
C GLY A 466 26.13 -19.67 37.39
N SER A 467 25.36 -18.57 37.36
CA SER A 467 25.28 -17.71 36.17
C SER A 467 25.07 -16.24 36.52
N ASP A 468 25.33 -15.36 35.55
CA ASP A 468 25.20 -13.90 35.68
C ASP A 468 23.77 -13.42 35.43
N GLY A 469 22.92 -14.29 34.87
CA GLY A 469 21.52 -14.02 34.59
C GLY A 469 20.79 -15.27 34.13
N GLY A 470 19.47 -15.17 34.01
CA GLY A 470 18.57 -16.25 33.68
C GLY A 470 17.39 -15.82 32.81
N VAL A 471 16.94 -16.75 31.97
CA VAL A 471 15.67 -16.63 31.26
C VAL A 471 14.95 -17.97 31.24
N HIS A 472 13.67 -17.95 31.55
CA HIS A 472 12.77 -19.10 31.46
C HIS A 472 11.66 -18.82 30.46
N VAL A 473 11.47 -19.75 29.51
CA VAL A 473 10.43 -19.64 28.47
C VAL A 473 9.36 -20.69 28.68
N ARG A 474 8.11 -20.28 28.85
CA ARG A 474 6.99 -21.20 29.06
C ARG A 474 5.71 -20.70 28.41
N VAL A 475 4.73 -21.57 28.28
CA VAL A 475 3.36 -21.17 27.94
C VAL A 475 2.76 -20.41 29.13
N ALA A 476 1.93 -19.40 28.84
CA ALA A 476 1.27 -18.63 29.89
C ALA A 476 0.29 -19.53 30.68
N PRO A 477 0.19 -19.39 32.02
CA PRO A 477 -0.76 -20.18 32.81
C PRO A 477 -2.20 -20.00 32.38
N ASP A 478 -2.53 -18.77 31.97
CA ASP A 478 -3.90 -18.33 31.75
C ASP A 478 -4.28 -18.32 30.26
N ASP A 479 -3.32 -18.53 29.35
CA ASP A 479 -3.54 -18.63 27.91
C ASP A 479 -2.59 -19.66 27.27
N PRO A 480 -3.11 -20.83 26.83
CA PRO A 480 -2.28 -21.88 26.23
C PRO A 480 -1.66 -21.48 24.87
N ASN A 481 -2.14 -20.40 24.24
CA ASN A 481 -1.61 -19.89 22.98
C ASN A 481 -0.53 -18.83 23.18
N ALA A 482 -0.37 -18.30 24.39
CA ALA A 482 0.63 -17.32 24.71
C ALA A 482 1.90 -17.96 25.29
N VAL A 483 3.05 -17.35 24.99
CA VAL A 483 4.33 -17.66 25.64
C VAL A 483 4.72 -16.53 26.57
N VAL A 484 5.53 -16.85 27.57
CA VAL A 484 6.06 -15.93 28.58
C VAL A 484 7.57 -16.14 28.66
N PHE A 485 8.31 -15.04 28.67
CA PHE A 485 9.74 -14.97 29.00
C PHE A 485 9.89 -14.32 30.36
N GLU A 486 10.36 -15.09 31.33
CA GLU A 486 10.69 -14.63 32.67
C GLU A 486 12.19 -14.44 32.74
N PHE A 487 12.64 -13.20 32.91
CA PHE A 487 14.04 -12.87 33.16
C PHE A 487 14.28 -12.84 34.66
N PHE A 488 15.47 -13.25 35.10
CA PHE A 488 15.84 -13.23 36.51
C PHE A 488 17.35 -13.15 36.68
N ASP A 489 17.78 -12.60 37.80
CA ASP A 489 19.17 -12.50 38.20
C ASP A 489 19.39 -13.10 39.60
N HIS A 490 20.54 -12.79 40.21
CA HIS A 490 20.88 -13.23 41.56
C HIS A 490 19.92 -12.72 42.65
N THR A 491 19.26 -11.58 42.42
CA THR A 491 18.32 -10.96 43.37
C THR A 491 16.89 -11.47 43.21
N GLY A 492 16.45 -11.81 42.00
CA GLY A 492 15.05 -12.19 41.76
C GLY A 492 14.63 -12.13 40.31
N ILE A 493 13.31 -12.02 40.07
CA ILE A 493 12.74 -11.67 38.75
C ILE A 493 12.88 -10.19 38.54
#